data_AF-A0A7S1FUI7-F1
#
_entry.id   AF-A0A7S1FUI7-F1
#
_cell.length_a   1.000
_cell.length_b   1.000
_cell.length_c   1.000
_cell.angle_alpha   90.00
_cell.angle_beta   90.00
_cell.angle_gamma   90.00
#
_symmetry.space_group_name_H-M   'P 1'
#
loop_
_entity.id
_entity.type
_entity.pdbx_description
1 polymer ?
#
loop_
_entity_poly.entity_id
_entity_poly.type
_entity_poly.pdbx_seq_one_letter_code
_entity_poly.pdbx_strand_id
1 'polypeptide(L)'
;MFTQKWMHNHSEVLRRAAITLLLSIPAKAGMPPSTFTSVPSLPSFTGVSTTPKNVEWTEAALRTVRMLTVNGGKELAEAGVLGRKRPVRIKVERIVIDETSNDENSSSALPSNTKIVHFQRHGQGYHNLIGEIFRESGRSIDFDERDPKKNPFVRPELVDSPLTAFGLAECATWRGVGASLRPDLIVVSPLQRAIRTATGTFADHIGTGAKWMAHEGCREDLGLLSCNRMRPASEAAAEFPFVDFGGVSSGESDSLWGPDKRETRQEQADRAYGFVTEFLRNRPEREIAVVTHSSFLFTMFNAVFDCGDDEDLRSWFMTSEIRSVRISFSESQ
;
A
#
# COMPACT_ATOMS: atom_id res chain seq x y z
N MET A 1 -2.06 10.54 18.58
CA MET A 1 -0.96 11.36 19.16
C MET A 1 0.25 11.48 18.24
N PHE A 2 0.77 10.41 17.60
CA PHE A 2 1.96 10.51 16.75
C PHE A 2 1.74 11.29 15.45
N THR A 3 0.64 11.11 14.73
CA THR A 3 0.32 11.94 13.54
C THR A 3 0.27 13.43 13.91
N GLN A 4 -0.26 13.78 15.09
CA GLN A 4 -0.23 15.16 15.60
C GLN A 4 1.17 15.64 15.94
N LYS A 5 2.03 14.80 16.53
CA LYS A 5 3.44 15.13 16.84
C LYS A 5 4.31 15.24 15.58
N TRP A 6 4.11 14.37 14.59
CA TRP A 6 4.71 14.44 13.26
C TRP A 6 4.23 15.69 12.52
N MET A 7 2.92 15.97 12.51
CA MET A 7 2.35 17.20 11.94
C MET A 7 2.88 18.47 12.64
N HIS A 8 3.08 18.44 13.96
CA HIS A 8 3.59 19.57 14.74
C HIS A 8 5.04 19.89 14.37
N ASN A 9 5.91 18.87 14.30
CA ASN A 9 7.32 19.03 13.95
C ASN A 9 7.56 19.38 12.46
N HIS A 10 6.61 19.05 11.57
CA HIS A 10 6.71 19.32 10.13
C HIS A 10 5.78 20.44 9.64
N SER A 11 5.20 21.19 10.58
CA SER A 11 4.15 22.18 10.32
C SER A 11 4.62 23.34 9.42
N GLU A 12 5.90 23.69 9.38
CA GLU A 12 6.43 24.75 8.50
C GLU A 12 6.38 24.36 7.02
N VAL A 13 6.76 23.10 6.70
CA VAL A 13 6.78 22.54 5.34
C VAL A 13 5.36 22.24 4.86
N LEU A 14 4.53 21.69 5.75
CA LEU A 14 3.12 21.39 5.48
C LEU A 14 2.28 22.67 5.37
N ARG A 15 2.56 23.73 6.16
CA ARG A 15 1.95 25.05 5.99
C ARG A 15 2.27 25.64 4.63
N ARG A 16 3.51 25.52 4.15
CA ARG A 16 3.87 25.99 2.79
C ARG A 16 3.16 25.20 1.68
N ALA A 17 3.05 23.88 1.82
CA ALA A 17 2.28 23.06 0.88
C ALA A 17 0.77 23.40 0.90
N ALA A 18 0.19 23.63 2.08
CA ALA A 18 -1.21 24.01 2.25
C ALA A 18 -1.51 25.46 1.79
N ILE A 19 -0.58 26.40 1.98
CA ILE A 19 -0.70 27.79 1.53
C ILE A 19 -0.65 27.87 -0.01
N THR A 20 0.20 27.09 -0.67
CA THR A 20 0.21 26.99 -2.14
C THR A 20 -1.10 26.42 -2.70
N LEU A 21 -1.72 25.48 -1.98
CA LEU A 21 -3.04 24.92 -2.34
C LEU A 21 -4.17 25.95 -2.19
N LEU A 22 -4.16 26.75 -1.12
CA LEU A 22 -5.17 27.80 -0.85
C LEU A 22 -5.10 28.97 -1.84
N LEU A 23 -3.91 29.30 -2.36
CA LEU A 23 -3.71 30.40 -3.31
C LEU A 23 -3.98 30.03 -4.77
N SER A 24 -4.20 28.75 -5.08
CA SER A 24 -4.40 28.25 -6.45
C SER A 24 -5.87 27.90 -6.77
N ILE A 25 -6.78 28.08 -5.81
CA ILE A 25 -8.22 27.91 -6.03
C ILE A 25 -8.77 29.23 -6.59
N PRO A 26 -9.38 29.25 -7.80
CA PRO A 26 -10.06 30.45 -8.27
C PRO A 26 -11.20 30.78 -7.29
N ALA A 27 -11.18 31.99 -6.74
CA ALA A 27 -12.17 32.47 -5.80
C ALA A 27 -13.58 32.32 -6.39
N LYS A 28 -14.36 31.34 -5.90
CA LYS A 28 -15.81 31.41 -6.02
C LYS A 28 -16.28 32.55 -5.13
N ALA A 29 -16.85 33.56 -5.76
CA ALA A 29 -17.30 34.79 -5.14
C ALA A 29 -18.30 34.52 -4.00
N GLY A 30 -18.05 35.18 -2.85
CA GLY A 30 -19.08 35.63 -1.93
C GLY A 30 -19.50 34.66 -0.82
N MET A 31 -18.75 34.61 0.30
CA MET A 31 -19.33 34.50 1.65
C MET A 31 -18.40 35.21 2.66
N PRO A 32 -18.94 35.97 3.64
CA PRO A 32 -18.13 36.70 4.62
C PRO A 32 -17.57 35.78 5.73
N PRO A 33 -16.46 36.17 6.38
CA PRO A 33 -15.80 35.35 7.37
C PRO A 33 -16.59 35.33 8.68
N SER A 34 -17.09 34.17 9.10
CA SER A 34 -17.57 33.97 10.46
C SER A 34 -16.64 33.00 11.20
N THR A 35 -16.41 33.36 12.45
CA THR A 35 -15.48 32.83 13.44
C THR A 35 -15.65 31.32 13.69
N PHE A 36 -14.57 30.55 13.51
CA PHE A 36 -14.49 29.14 13.92
C PHE A 36 -14.30 29.03 15.44
N THR A 37 -15.39 28.83 16.17
CA THR A 37 -15.37 28.29 17.54
C THR A 37 -16.42 27.20 17.67
N SER A 38 -15.95 25.95 17.69
CA SER A 38 -16.54 24.71 18.24
C SER A 38 -16.38 23.52 17.29
N VAL A 39 -15.93 22.39 17.85
CA VAL A 39 -15.74 21.11 17.18
C VAL A 39 -17.10 20.39 17.18
N PRO A 40 -17.67 20.00 16.02
CA PRO A 40 -18.89 19.20 16.01
C PRO A 40 -18.57 17.75 16.40
N SER A 41 -19.41 17.18 17.25
CA SER A 41 -19.44 15.75 17.59
C SER A 41 -19.69 14.88 16.36
N LEU A 42 -19.01 13.73 16.27
CA LEU A 42 -19.17 12.72 15.22
C LEU A 42 -20.61 12.17 15.17
N PRO A 43 -21.25 12.07 13.99
CA PRO A 43 -22.55 11.45 13.87
C PRO A 43 -22.44 9.92 13.96
N SER A 44 -23.35 9.32 14.73
CA SER A 44 -23.60 7.88 14.76
C SER A 44 -24.15 7.43 13.40
N PHE A 45 -23.42 6.56 12.69
CA PHE A 45 -23.89 5.95 11.46
C PHE A 45 -24.41 4.54 11.74
N THR A 46 -25.73 4.40 11.69
CA THR A 46 -26.43 3.13 11.46
C THR A 46 -26.79 3.06 9.98
N GLY A 47 -26.16 2.17 9.23
CA GLY A 47 -26.46 1.99 7.79
C GLY A 47 -25.68 0.84 7.18
N VAL A 48 -26.42 -0.16 6.72
CA VAL A 48 -25.99 -1.32 5.91
C VAL A 48 -25.49 -0.82 4.54
N SER A 49 -24.35 -1.30 4.02
CA SER A 49 -23.92 -1.05 2.63
C SER A 49 -22.73 -1.96 2.27
N THR A 50 -22.86 -2.91 1.34
CA THR A 50 -22.52 -2.82 -0.11
C THR A 50 -21.06 -2.45 -0.37
N THR A 51 -20.41 -3.21 -1.26
CA THR A 51 -19.10 -2.94 -1.85
C THR A 51 -19.19 -1.51 -2.35
N PRO A 52 -18.20 -0.62 -2.10
CA PRO A 52 -18.39 0.77 -2.48
C PRO A 52 -18.48 0.85 -4.01
N LYS A 53 -19.71 0.92 -4.54
CA LYS A 53 -19.98 1.08 -5.97
C LYS A 53 -19.46 2.41 -6.52
N ASN A 54 -18.86 3.27 -5.68
CA ASN A 54 -18.43 4.62 -6.03
C ASN A 54 -17.10 5.03 -5.35
N VAL A 55 -16.04 4.20 -5.36
CA VAL A 55 -14.68 4.79 -5.26
C VAL A 55 -14.33 5.33 -6.64
N GLU A 56 -14.90 6.48 -6.98
CA GLU A 56 -14.54 7.17 -8.22
C GLU A 56 -13.19 7.85 -8.02
N TRP A 57 -12.19 7.31 -8.70
CA TRP A 57 -10.88 7.92 -8.79
C TRP A 57 -10.95 9.14 -9.70
N THR A 58 -10.25 10.21 -9.32
CA THR A 58 -10.18 11.41 -10.18
C THR A 58 -9.49 11.08 -11.50
N GLU A 59 -9.85 11.80 -12.57
CA GLU A 59 -9.17 11.69 -13.88
C GLU A 59 -7.65 11.94 -13.79
N ALA A 60 -7.21 12.78 -12.84
CA ALA A 60 -5.79 12.99 -12.56
C ALA A 60 -5.13 11.73 -11.99
N ALA A 61 -5.78 11.06 -11.04
CA ALA A 61 -5.29 9.83 -10.44
C ALA A 61 -5.26 8.69 -11.48
N LEU A 62 -6.30 8.55 -12.31
CA LEU A 62 -6.35 7.57 -13.40
C LEU A 62 -5.24 7.80 -14.44
N ARG A 63 -5.01 9.05 -14.85
CA ARG A 63 -3.89 9.39 -15.77
C ARG A 63 -2.53 9.04 -15.16
N THR A 64 -2.35 9.31 -13.87
CA THR A 64 -1.11 8.98 -13.16
C THR A 64 -0.87 7.47 -13.13
N VAL A 65 -1.90 6.67 -12.85
CA VAL A 65 -1.79 5.21 -12.83
C VAL A 65 -1.50 4.63 -14.21
N ARG A 66 -2.13 5.15 -15.28
CA ARG A 66 -1.78 4.75 -16.65
C ARG A 66 -0.33 5.04 -16.98
N MET A 67 0.15 6.23 -16.66
CA MET A 67 1.56 6.62 -16.86
C MET A 67 2.51 5.70 -16.07
N LEU A 68 2.23 5.44 -14.79
CA LEU A 68 3.06 4.57 -13.95
C LEU A 68 3.06 3.13 -14.44
N THR A 69 1.93 2.61 -14.92
CA THR A 69 1.82 1.28 -15.52
C THR A 69 2.73 1.16 -16.75
N VAL A 70 2.68 2.14 -17.66
CA VAL A 70 3.52 2.15 -18.86
C VAL A 70 5.00 2.28 -18.53
N ASN A 71 5.36 3.23 -17.66
CA ASN A 71 6.76 3.48 -17.31
C ASN A 71 7.35 2.31 -16.50
N GLY A 72 6.62 1.80 -15.51
CA GLY A 72 7.03 0.64 -14.73
C GLY A 72 7.21 -0.60 -15.60
N GLY A 73 6.32 -0.82 -16.58
CA GLY A 73 6.46 -1.92 -17.53
C GLY A 73 7.76 -1.85 -18.34
N LYS A 74 8.16 -0.65 -18.78
CA LYS A 74 9.45 -0.42 -19.45
C LYS A 74 10.63 -0.69 -18.52
N GLU A 75 10.60 -0.16 -17.29
CA GLU A 75 11.66 -0.38 -16.30
C GLU A 75 11.87 -1.87 -15.99
N LEU A 76 10.78 -2.65 -15.87
CA LEU A 76 10.86 -4.10 -15.67
C LEU A 76 11.42 -4.83 -16.90
N ALA A 77 11.06 -4.38 -18.11
CA ALA A 77 11.59 -4.95 -19.35
C ALA A 77 13.09 -4.67 -19.51
N GLU A 78 13.51 -3.43 -19.27
CA GLU A 78 14.91 -3.00 -19.31
C GLU A 78 15.77 -3.71 -18.26
N ALA A 79 15.20 -3.99 -17.09
CA ALA A 79 15.85 -4.79 -16.05
C ALA A 79 15.93 -6.29 -16.38
N GLY A 80 15.29 -6.75 -17.47
CA GLY A 80 15.31 -8.16 -17.88
C GLY A 80 14.56 -9.10 -16.94
N VAL A 81 13.63 -8.60 -16.13
CA VAL A 81 12.93 -9.40 -15.11
C VAL A 81 11.64 -10.03 -15.62
N LEU A 82 11.09 -9.55 -16.73
CA LEU A 82 9.85 -10.07 -17.31
C LEU A 82 10.05 -11.45 -17.94
N GLY A 83 9.12 -12.37 -17.68
CA GLY A 83 9.15 -13.73 -18.25
C GLY A 83 10.31 -14.60 -17.78
N ARG A 84 11.06 -14.17 -16.74
CA ARG A 84 12.19 -14.92 -16.20
C ARG A 84 11.69 -16.26 -15.64
N LYS A 85 12.31 -17.36 -16.06
CA LYS A 85 11.99 -18.70 -15.52
C LYS A 85 12.41 -18.79 -14.06
N ARG A 86 11.50 -19.27 -13.21
CA ARG A 86 11.74 -19.49 -11.78
C ARG A 86 11.43 -20.94 -11.42
N PRO A 87 12.07 -21.53 -10.39
CA PRO A 87 11.87 -22.94 -10.01
C PRO A 87 10.41 -23.28 -9.70
N VAL A 88 9.71 -22.37 -9.04
CA VAL A 88 8.27 -22.47 -8.74
C VAL A 88 7.53 -21.46 -9.62
N ARG A 89 6.58 -21.92 -10.43
CA ARG A 89 5.61 -21.08 -11.13
C ARG A 89 4.46 -20.73 -10.18
N ILE A 90 4.07 -19.46 -10.19
CA ILE A 90 3.01 -18.92 -9.33
C ILE A 90 1.91 -18.39 -10.23
N LYS A 91 0.89 -19.21 -10.48
CA LYS A 91 -0.29 -18.79 -11.27
C LYS A 91 -1.25 -18.02 -10.36
N VAL A 92 -1.74 -16.89 -10.84
CA VAL A 92 -2.75 -16.10 -10.12
C VAL A 92 -4.01 -15.90 -10.96
N GLU A 93 -5.16 -16.01 -10.29
CA GLU A 93 -6.48 -15.84 -10.90
C GLU A 93 -7.27 -14.85 -10.06
N ARG A 94 -7.85 -13.83 -10.70
CA ARG A 94 -8.67 -12.83 -10.00
C ARG A 94 -9.88 -13.48 -9.34
N ILE A 95 -10.19 -13.03 -8.13
CA ILE A 95 -11.44 -13.30 -7.43
C ILE A 95 -12.26 -12.01 -7.46
N VAL A 96 -13.47 -12.09 -8.02
CA VAL A 96 -14.43 -10.99 -7.97
C VAL A 96 -15.11 -11.06 -6.61
N ILE A 97 -14.93 -10.03 -5.78
CA ILE A 97 -15.69 -9.89 -4.54
C ILE A 97 -17.05 -9.30 -4.92
N ASP A 98 -18.08 -10.13 -5.03
CA ASP A 98 -19.46 -9.67 -5.16
C ASP A 98 -20.15 -9.78 -3.79
N GLU A 99 -20.71 -8.69 -3.29
CA GLU A 99 -21.45 -8.70 -2.03
C GLU A 99 -22.87 -9.26 -2.16
N THR A 100 -23.30 -9.55 -3.40
CA THR A 100 -24.62 -10.11 -3.69
C THR A 100 -24.60 -11.62 -3.97
N SER A 101 -23.42 -12.23 -4.11
CA SER A 101 -23.35 -13.69 -4.17
C SER A 101 -23.46 -14.26 -2.76
N ASN A 102 -24.67 -14.70 -2.40
CA ASN A 102 -24.81 -15.84 -1.50
C ASN A 102 -24.18 -17.05 -2.20
N ASP A 103 -22.85 -17.12 -2.24
CA ASP A 103 -22.16 -18.33 -2.68
C ASP A 103 -22.27 -19.37 -1.57
N GLU A 104 -23.49 -19.91 -1.41
CA GLU A 104 -23.74 -21.20 -0.77
C GLU A 104 -23.11 -22.37 -1.56
N ASN A 105 -22.27 -22.10 -2.58
CA ASN A 105 -21.72 -23.12 -3.45
C ASN A 105 -20.21 -22.98 -3.77
N SER A 106 -19.38 -22.77 -2.74
CA SER A 106 -17.94 -23.03 -2.85
C SER A 106 -17.40 -23.80 -1.63
N SER A 107 -18.11 -24.87 -1.27
CA SER A 107 -17.63 -25.89 -0.32
C SER A 107 -16.70 -26.93 -1.01
N SER A 108 -15.92 -26.54 -2.03
CA SER A 108 -14.80 -27.37 -2.47
C SER A 108 -13.57 -26.90 -1.71
N ALA A 109 -13.02 -27.79 -0.88
CA ALA A 109 -11.78 -27.50 -0.17
C ALA A 109 -10.71 -27.07 -1.19
N LEU A 110 -10.14 -25.87 -0.99
CA LEU A 110 -9.06 -25.37 -1.83
C LEU A 110 -7.95 -26.43 -1.91
N PRO A 111 -7.43 -26.75 -3.11
CA PRO A 111 -6.32 -27.67 -3.25
C PRO A 111 -5.16 -27.27 -2.33
N SER A 112 -4.42 -28.25 -1.80
CA SER A 112 -3.42 -28.00 -0.77
C SER A 112 -2.33 -27.00 -1.19
N ASN A 113 -2.07 -26.88 -2.49
CA ASN A 113 -1.15 -25.95 -3.13
C ASN A 113 -1.77 -24.60 -3.53
N THR A 114 -2.92 -24.22 -2.95
CA THR A 114 -3.60 -22.96 -3.28
C THR A 114 -3.90 -22.10 -2.05
N LYS A 115 -3.95 -20.78 -2.28
CA LYS A 115 -4.25 -19.74 -1.28
C LYS A 115 -5.15 -18.67 -1.88
N ILE A 116 -6.00 -18.08 -1.06
CA ILE A 116 -6.68 -16.83 -1.37
C ILE A 116 -5.87 -15.71 -0.74
N VAL A 117 -5.50 -14.70 -1.53
CA VAL A 117 -4.72 -13.56 -1.04
C VAL A 117 -5.37 -12.25 -1.48
N HIS A 118 -5.60 -11.36 -0.51
CA HIS A 118 -6.12 -10.02 -0.70
C HIS A 118 -4.98 -9.02 -0.62
N PHE A 119 -4.50 -8.55 -1.77
CA PHE A 119 -3.45 -7.56 -1.82
C PHE A 119 -4.04 -6.16 -1.74
N GLN A 120 -3.57 -5.37 -0.79
CA GLN A 120 -3.98 -3.98 -0.64
C GLN A 120 -2.78 -3.04 -0.75
N ARG A 121 -2.87 -2.03 -1.61
CA ARG A 121 -1.92 -0.90 -1.57
C ARG A 121 -2.31 0.00 -0.40
N HIS A 122 -1.33 0.55 0.33
CA HIS A 122 -1.61 1.57 1.34
C HIS A 122 -2.44 2.76 0.79
N GLY A 123 -3.23 3.40 1.64
CA GLY A 123 -3.93 4.66 1.33
C GLY A 123 -2.96 5.81 1.06
N GLN A 124 -3.45 6.96 0.61
CA GLN A 124 -2.62 8.12 0.29
C GLN A 124 -1.74 8.53 1.48
N GLY A 125 -0.42 8.45 1.28
CA GLY A 125 0.58 8.96 2.21
C GLY A 125 1.03 10.37 1.84
N TYR A 126 1.66 11.07 2.79
CA TYR A 126 2.23 12.40 2.53
C TYR A 126 3.27 12.38 1.39
N HIS A 127 4.01 11.29 1.24
CA HIS A 127 4.92 11.11 0.09
C HIS A 127 4.16 11.09 -1.25
N ASN A 128 2.97 10.46 -1.33
CA ASN A 128 2.17 10.48 -2.56
C ASN A 128 1.73 11.90 -2.90
N LEU A 129 1.18 12.61 -1.92
CA LEU A 129 0.73 14.00 -2.07
C LEU A 129 1.88 14.91 -2.53
N ILE A 130 3.07 14.78 -1.94
CA ILE A 130 4.23 15.58 -2.33
C ILE A 130 4.69 15.22 -3.76
N GLY A 131 4.68 13.94 -4.10
CA GLY A 131 5.00 13.49 -5.45
C GLY A 131 4.00 14.00 -6.51
N GLU A 132 2.72 14.13 -6.15
CA GLU A 132 1.68 14.71 -7.00
C GLU A 132 1.92 16.20 -7.20
N ILE A 133 2.08 16.98 -6.11
CA ILE A 133 2.38 18.42 -6.15
C ILE A 133 3.64 18.69 -7.00
N PHE A 134 4.68 17.87 -6.86
CA PHE A 134 5.91 18.05 -7.61
C PHE A 134 5.69 17.84 -9.12
N ARG A 135 4.90 16.83 -9.51
CA ARG A 135 4.54 16.59 -10.92
C ARG A 135 3.63 17.67 -11.48
N GLU A 136 2.63 18.12 -10.71
CA GLU A 136 1.74 19.23 -11.09
C GLU A 136 2.49 20.54 -11.31
N SER A 137 3.61 20.74 -10.61
CA SER A 137 4.51 21.88 -10.87
C SER A 137 5.35 21.76 -12.16
N GLY A 138 5.09 20.75 -13.00
CA GLY A 138 5.77 20.51 -14.27
C GLY A 138 7.17 19.89 -14.10
N ARG A 139 7.51 19.39 -12.91
CA ARG A 139 8.82 18.79 -12.64
C ARG A 139 8.75 17.27 -12.78
N SER A 140 9.72 16.69 -13.47
CA SER A 140 9.98 15.25 -13.40
C SER A 140 10.72 14.91 -12.11
N ILE A 141 10.54 13.69 -11.62
CA ILE A 141 11.26 13.17 -10.47
C ILE A 141 12.17 12.05 -10.96
N ASP A 142 13.47 12.25 -10.81
CA ASP A 142 14.44 11.16 -10.83
C ASP A 142 14.49 10.57 -9.42
N PHE A 143 14.11 9.30 -9.30
CA PHE A 143 14.09 8.61 -8.01
C PHE A 143 15.48 8.21 -7.53
N ASP A 144 16.49 8.19 -8.41
CA ASP A 144 17.87 7.88 -8.07
C ASP A 144 18.70 9.15 -7.77
N GLU A 145 18.12 10.34 -7.95
CA GLU A 145 18.70 11.63 -7.56
C GLU A 145 18.72 11.78 -6.03
N ARG A 146 19.87 12.20 -5.50
CA ARG A 146 20.16 12.33 -4.06
C ARG A 146 19.95 13.75 -3.52
N ASP A 147 19.82 14.74 -4.40
CA ASP A 147 19.54 16.12 -4.00
C ASP A 147 18.06 16.29 -3.56
N PRO A 148 17.76 16.61 -2.28
CA PRO A 148 16.39 16.81 -1.78
C PRO A 148 15.63 17.97 -2.44
N LYS A 149 16.32 18.84 -3.19
CA LYS A 149 15.68 19.91 -3.99
C LYS A 149 15.10 19.38 -5.30
N LYS A 150 15.67 18.30 -5.83
CA LYS A 150 15.26 17.68 -7.10
C LYS A 150 14.44 16.41 -6.88
N ASN A 151 14.76 15.64 -5.85
CA ASN A 151 14.01 14.48 -5.42
C ASN A 151 13.37 14.74 -4.05
N PRO A 152 12.05 14.99 -3.96
CA PRO A 152 11.43 15.25 -2.67
C PRO A 152 11.44 14.02 -1.75
N PHE A 153 11.62 12.80 -2.28
CA PHE A 153 11.52 11.55 -1.52
C PHE A 153 12.74 11.22 -0.66
N VAL A 154 13.89 11.86 -0.91
CA VAL A 154 15.10 11.69 -0.07
C VAL A 154 15.10 12.61 1.14
N ARG A 155 14.12 13.52 1.24
CA ARG A 155 13.99 14.46 2.36
C ARG A 155 13.81 13.74 3.70
N PRO A 156 14.58 14.09 4.75
CA PRO A 156 14.50 13.44 6.06
C PRO A 156 13.11 13.59 6.71
N GLU A 157 12.36 14.63 6.38
CA GLU A 157 10.99 14.87 6.84
C GLU A 157 10.02 13.77 6.39
N LEU A 158 10.36 13.04 5.32
CA LEU A 158 9.52 11.98 4.79
C LEU A 158 9.79 10.61 5.37
N VAL A 159 10.75 10.46 6.30
CA VAL A 159 11.02 9.17 6.96
C VAL A 159 9.72 8.52 7.43
N ASP A 160 9.53 7.27 7.00
CA ASP A 160 8.34 6.47 7.23
C ASP A 160 7.03 7.26 7.03
N SER A 161 6.87 7.99 5.92
CA SER A 161 5.76 8.94 5.73
C SER A 161 4.37 8.40 6.13
N PRO A 162 3.60 9.09 6.99
CA PRO A 162 2.27 8.65 7.42
C PRO A 162 1.21 8.82 6.32
N LEU A 163 0.04 8.24 6.56
CA LEU A 163 -1.18 8.52 5.79
C LEU A 163 -1.62 9.98 5.97
N THR A 164 -2.18 10.57 4.91
CA THR A 164 -2.92 11.84 5.00
C THR A 164 -4.31 11.60 5.59
N ALA A 165 -5.04 12.67 5.91
CA ALA A 165 -6.45 12.56 6.29
C ALA A 165 -7.30 11.92 5.18
N PHE A 166 -6.97 12.24 3.92
CA PHE A 166 -7.60 11.60 2.75
C PHE A 166 -7.27 10.11 2.69
N GLY A 167 -6.01 9.72 2.88
CA GLY A 167 -5.61 8.32 2.93
C GLY A 167 -6.31 7.53 4.03
N LEU A 168 -6.52 8.12 5.21
CA LEU A 168 -7.31 7.50 6.28
C LEU A 168 -8.78 7.29 5.88
N ALA A 169 -9.37 8.25 5.17
CA ALA A 169 -10.72 8.14 4.65
C ALA A 169 -10.84 7.03 3.59
N GLU A 170 -9.87 6.93 2.66
CA GLU A 170 -9.82 5.82 1.69
C GLU A 170 -9.85 4.47 2.41
N CYS A 171 -9.01 4.27 3.43
CA CYS A 171 -8.96 3.00 4.18
C CYS A 171 -10.32 2.67 4.82
N ALA A 172 -11.02 3.68 5.33
CA ALA A 172 -12.34 3.52 5.94
C ALA A 172 -13.43 3.16 4.91
N THR A 173 -13.35 3.66 3.67
CA THR A 173 -14.28 3.24 2.60
C THR A 173 -14.18 1.75 2.28
N TRP A 174 -13.00 1.16 2.46
CA TRP A 174 -12.77 -0.27 2.27
C TRP A 174 -13.14 -1.13 3.48
N ARG A 175 -13.56 -0.54 4.61
CA ARG A 175 -13.85 -1.31 5.83
C ARG A 175 -14.96 -2.35 5.65
N GLY A 176 -16.02 -2.02 4.89
CA GLY A 176 -17.09 -2.97 4.59
C GLY A 176 -16.57 -4.22 3.86
N VAL A 177 -15.73 -4.02 2.85
CA VAL A 177 -15.04 -5.11 2.13
C VAL A 177 -14.09 -5.85 3.06
N GLY A 178 -13.23 -5.15 3.81
CA GLY A 178 -12.31 -5.79 4.76
C GLY A 178 -13.01 -6.67 5.79
N ALA A 179 -14.20 -6.26 6.25
CA ALA A 179 -15.04 -7.02 7.18
C ALA A 179 -15.75 -8.23 6.54
N SER A 180 -16.05 -8.18 5.23
CA SER A 180 -16.67 -9.31 4.53
C SER A 180 -15.67 -10.42 4.19
N LEU A 181 -14.39 -10.07 4.05
CA LEU A 181 -13.29 -11.02 3.92
C LEU A 181 -13.06 -11.80 5.23
N ARG A 182 -12.44 -12.98 5.11
CA ARG A 182 -12.19 -13.93 6.21
C ARG A 182 -10.71 -14.30 6.34
N PRO A 183 -9.75 -13.34 6.34
CA PRO A 183 -8.34 -13.67 6.47
C PRO A 183 -8.02 -14.24 7.87
N ASP A 184 -7.36 -15.40 7.90
CA ASP A 184 -6.79 -15.96 9.13
C ASP A 184 -5.46 -15.26 9.51
N LEU A 185 -4.83 -14.61 8.51
CA LEU A 185 -3.58 -13.87 8.65
C LEU A 185 -3.64 -12.56 7.87
N ILE A 186 -3.32 -11.47 8.55
CA ILE A 186 -3.14 -10.13 7.99
C ILE A 186 -1.65 -9.79 8.07
N VAL A 187 -0.99 -9.83 6.93
CA VAL A 187 0.42 -9.48 6.76
C VAL A 187 0.51 -8.01 6.36
N VAL A 188 1.32 -7.25 7.08
CA VAL A 188 1.54 -5.83 6.80
C VAL A 188 3.00 -5.56 6.53
N SER A 189 3.28 -4.65 5.60
CA SER A 189 4.60 -4.03 5.56
C SER A 189 4.86 -3.29 6.88
N PRO A 190 6.09 -3.30 7.42
CA PRO A 190 6.41 -2.63 8.67
C PRO A 190 6.40 -1.09 8.59
N LEU A 191 6.20 -0.49 7.40
CA LEU A 191 6.07 0.96 7.24
C LEU A 191 4.70 1.45 7.74
N GLN A 192 4.66 2.53 8.52
CA GLN A 192 3.46 2.94 9.26
C GLN A 192 2.24 3.17 8.37
N ARG A 193 2.43 3.64 7.13
CA ARG A 193 1.33 3.84 6.18
C ARG A 193 0.59 2.54 5.83
N ALA A 194 1.31 1.42 5.72
CA ALA A 194 0.71 0.13 5.43
C ALA A 194 -0.01 -0.42 6.67
N ILE A 195 0.60 -0.33 7.85
CA ILE A 195 -0.01 -0.75 9.11
C ILE A 195 -1.28 0.05 9.41
N ARG A 196 -1.24 1.37 9.23
CA ARG A 196 -2.42 2.25 9.39
C ARG A 196 -3.52 1.96 8.38
N THR A 197 -3.15 1.63 7.13
CA THR A 197 -4.12 1.19 6.12
C THR A 197 -4.82 -0.08 6.56
N ALA A 198 -4.04 -1.10 6.95
CA ALA A 198 -4.57 -2.37 7.41
C ALA A 198 -5.48 -2.19 8.63
N THR A 199 -5.07 -1.35 9.59
CA THR A 199 -5.87 -1.03 10.79
C THR A 199 -7.20 -0.37 10.44
N GLY A 200 -7.25 0.47 9.40
CA GLY A 200 -8.49 1.12 8.96
C GLY A 200 -9.43 0.18 8.19
N THR A 201 -8.87 -0.63 7.29
CA THR A 201 -9.63 -1.53 6.42
C THR A 201 -10.07 -2.82 7.12
N PHE A 202 -9.19 -3.44 7.91
CA PHE A 202 -9.43 -4.72 8.57
C PHE A 202 -9.67 -4.59 10.07
N ALA A 203 -10.14 -3.41 10.53
CA ALA A 203 -10.36 -3.10 11.95
C ALA A 203 -11.19 -4.19 12.67
N ASP A 204 -12.19 -4.74 11.97
CA ASP A 204 -13.13 -5.74 12.49
C ASP A 204 -12.49 -7.13 12.69
N HIS A 205 -11.23 -7.33 12.27
CA HIS A 205 -10.46 -8.56 12.53
C HIS A 205 -9.50 -8.44 13.72
N ILE A 206 -9.47 -7.29 14.41
CA ILE A 206 -8.64 -7.12 15.61
C ILE A 206 -9.33 -7.82 16.78
N GLY A 207 -8.64 -8.80 17.38
CA GLY A 207 -9.15 -9.54 18.54
C GLY A 207 -10.14 -10.67 18.20
N THR A 208 -10.37 -10.98 16.92
CA THR A 208 -11.30 -12.04 16.46
C THR A 208 -10.64 -13.40 16.27
N GLY A 209 -9.31 -13.49 16.45
CA GLY A 209 -8.51 -14.69 16.22
C GLY A 209 -7.62 -14.63 14.97
N ALA A 210 -7.88 -13.69 14.06
CA ALA A 210 -6.98 -13.41 12.95
C ALA A 210 -5.61 -12.93 13.46
N LYS A 211 -4.53 -13.48 12.90
CA LYS A 211 -3.17 -13.09 13.25
C LYS A 211 -2.77 -11.83 12.49
N TRP A 212 -2.03 -10.94 13.13
CA TRP A 212 -1.47 -9.75 12.49
C TRP A 212 0.05 -9.82 12.57
N MET A 213 0.74 -9.64 11.45
CA MET A 213 2.19 -9.80 11.38
C MET A 213 2.82 -8.76 10.46
N ALA A 214 3.86 -8.08 10.95
CA ALA A 214 4.73 -7.25 10.13
C ALA A 214 5.78 -8.11 9.43
N HIS A 215 5.99 -7.91 8.12
CA HIS A 215 6.95 -8.69 7.35
C HIS A 215 7.78 -7.83 6.39
N GLU A 216 9.10 -7.95 6.45
CA GLU A 216 10.04 -7.11 5.69
C GLU A 216 10.02 -7.42 4.19
N GLY A 217 9.72 -8.66 3.83
CA GLY A 217 9.58 -9.10 2.44
C GLY A 217 8.57 -8.31 1.62
N CYS A 218 7.54 -7.72 2.23
CA CYS A 218 6.52 -6.92 1.54
C CYS A 218 6.68 -5.40 1.73
N ARG A 219 7.90 -4.91 1.99
CA ARG A 219 8.21 -3.47 1.93
C ARG A 219 8.23 -2.93 0.50
N GLU A 220 8.12 -1.61 0.38
CA GLU A 220 8.37 -0.89 -0.88
C GLU A 220 9.86 -1.01 -1.30
N ASP A 221 10.31 -0.24 -2.30
CA ASP A 221 11.72 -0.14 -2.68
C ASP A 221 12.61 0.11 -1.44
N LEU A 222 13.63 -0.73 -1.24
CA LEU A 222 14.63 -0.51 -0.19
C LEU A 222 15.66 0.54 -0.62
N GLY A 223 16.20 1.26 0.35
CA GLY A 223 17.25 2.25 0.17
C GLY A 223 16.83 3.57 -0.49
N LEU A 224 17.75 4.55 -0.43
CA LEU A 224 17.74 5.92 -0.94
C LEU A 224 16.53 6.79 -0.52
N LEU A 225 15.31 6.38 -0.86
CA LEU A 225 14.09 7.12 -0.60
C LEU A 225 13.79 7.07 0.89
N SER A 226 13.89 8.22 1.56
CA SER A 226 13.66 8.36 2.99
C SER A 226 12.25 7.92 3.38
N CYS A 227 11.25 8.11 2.51
CA CYS A 227 9.89 7.61 2.76
C CYS A 227 9.74 6.10 2.90
N ASN A 228 10.74 5.32 2.47
CA ASN A 228 10.75 3.87 2.62
C ASN A 228 11.64 3.39 3.76
N ARG A 229 12.28 4.31 4.48
CA ARG A 229 13.00 4.03 5.72
C ARG A 229 11.99 3.82 6.84
N MET A 230 12.08 2.68 7.52
CA MET A 230 11.28 2.33 8.67
C MET A 230 11.78 3.09 9.90
N ARG A 231 10.85 3.47 10.78
CA ARG A 231 11.18 3.91 12.15
C ARG A 231 11.59 2.72 13.02
N PRO A 232 12.16 2.91 14.23
CA PRO A 232 12.58 1.79 15.06
C PRO A 232 11.42 0.80 15.30
N ALA A 233 11.70 -0.50 15.19
CA ALA A 233 10.70 -1.55 15.34
C ALA A 233 9.99 -1.49 16.70
N SER A 234 10.73 -1.16 17.77
CA SER A 234 10.16 -0.96 19.10
C SER A 234 9.08 0.13 19.14
N GLU A 235 9.27 1.24 18.43
CA GLU A 235 8.27 2.31 18.40
C GLU A 235 7.01 1.88 17.63
N ALA A 236 7.17 1.14 16.53
CA ALA A 236 6.07 0.61 15.75
C ALA A 236 5.28 -0.43 16.57
N ALA A 237 5.96 -1.34 17.25
CA ALA A 237 5.35 -2.32 18.14
C ALA A 237 4.56 -1.67 19.29
N ALA A 238 5.11 -0.59 19.87
CA ALA A 238 4.41 0.17 20.92
C ALA A 238 3.13 0.86 20.39
N GLU A 239 3.13 1.32 19.14
CA GLU A 239 1.97 1.98 18.52
C GLU A 239 0.91 0.99 18.02
N PHE A 240 1.31 -0.22 17.65
CA PHE A 240 0.47 -1.28 17.10
C PHE A 240 0.66 -2.60 17.86
N PRO A 241 0.26 -2.67 19.15
CA PRO A 241 0.59 -3.81 20.01
C PRO A 241 -0.10 -5.13 19.61
N PHE A 242 -1.07 -5.08 18.69
CA PHE A 242 -1.75 -6.25 18.15
C PHE A 242 -1.02 -6.86 16.94
N VAL A 243 -0.02 -6.17 16.38
CA VAL A 243 0.79 -6.66 15.25
C VAL A 243 2.06 -7.32 15.79
N ASP A 244 2.33 -8.55 15.36
CA ASP A 244 3.57 -9.25 15.66
C ASP A 244 4.72 -8.70 14.80
N PHE A 245 5.73 -8.13 15.46
CA PHE A 245 6.97 -7.64 14.83
C PHE A 245 8.15 -8.61 15.00
N GLY A 246 7.95 -9.80 15.58
CA GLY A 246 9.02 -10.75 15.87
C GLY A 246 9.81 -11.22 14.63
N GLY A 247 9.22 -11.13 13.44
CA GLY A 247 9.88 -11.42 12.16
C GLY A 247 10.61 -10.23 11.51
N VAL A 248 10.61 -9.05 12.12
CA VAL A 248 11.28 -7.84 11.59
C VAL A 248 12.72 -7.80 12.08
N SER A 249 13.65 -8.13 11.20
CA SER A 249 15.08 -8.29 11.52
C SER A 249 15.90 -7.01 11.41
N SER A 250 15.42 -6.00 10.67
CA SER A 250 16.12 -4.72 10.47
C SER A 250 16.24 -3.87 11.74
N GLY A 251 15.45 -4.20 12.77
CA GLY A 251 15.60 -3.70 14.14
C GLY A 251 15.37 -2.19 14.31
N GLU A 252 16.16 -1.59 15.19
CA GLU A 252 15.97 -0.20 15.62
C GLU A 252 16.50 0.84 14.63
N SER A 253 17.44 0.46 13.76
CA SER A 253 18.10 1.37 12.82
C SER A 253 17.66 1.21 11.37
N ASP A 254 16.82 0.21 11.09
CA ASP A 254 16.44 -0.23 9.74
C ASP A 254 17.66 -0.62 8.89
N SER A 255 18.33 -1.73 9.23
CA SER A 255 19.53 -2.19 8.53
C SER A 255 19.33 -2.59 7.06
N LEU A 256 18.08 -2.73 6.60
CA LEU A 256 17.76 -3.04 5.20
C LEU A 256 17.71 -1.79 4.31
N TRP A 257 17.66 -0.60 4.91
CA TRP A 257 17.67 0.67 4.19
C TRP A 257 19.07 1.30 4.22
N GLY A 258 19.58 1.70 3.06
CA GLY A 258 20.83 2.45 2.92
C GLY A 258 20.62 3.76 2.17
N PRO A 259 21.35 4.85 2.48
CA PRO A 259 21.10 6.17 1.90
C PRO A 259 21.58 6.33 0.45
N ASP A 260 22.43 5.42 -0.04
CA ASP A 260 23.16 5.62 -1.29
C ASP A 260 22.44 5.14 -2.53
N LYS A 261 21.79 3.98 -2.44
CA LYS A 261 21.28 3.30 -3.62
C LYS A 261 19.92 2.69 -3.32
N ARG A 262 19.04 2.83 -4.30
CA ARG A 262 17.76 2.15 -4.33
C ARG A 262 17.93 0.70 -4.80
N GLU A 263 17.16 -0.19 -4.19
CA GLU A 263 16.98 -1.56 -4.66
C GLU A 263 16.62 -1.56 -6.16
N THR A 264 17.30 -2.40 -6.92
CA THR A 264 17.03 -2.57 -8.35
C THR A 264 15.72 -3.34 -8.56
N ARG A 265 15.14 -3.22 -9.76
CA ARG A 265 13.97 -4.02 -10.15
C ARG A 265 14.21 -5.53 -10.04
N GLN A 266 15.44 -5.98 -10.31
CA GLN A 266 15.80 -7.39 -10.17
C GLN A 266 15.83 -7.83 -8.70
N GLU A 267 16.46 -7.05 -7.82
CA GLU A 267 16.48 -7.34 -6.38
C GLU A 267 15.07 -7.34 -5.79
N GLN A 268 14.22 -6.37 -6.17
CA GLN A 268 12.82 -6.33 -5.73
C GLN A 268 12.00 -7.51 -6.24
N ALA A 269 12.20 -7.92 -7.50
CA ALA A 269 11.51 -9.09 -8.06
C ALA A 269 11.93 -10.39 -7.35
N ASP A 270 13.21 -10.52 -7.00
CA ASP A 270 13.72 -11.69 -6.27
C ASP A 270 13.22 -11.71 -4.81
N ARG A 271 13.17 -10.54 -4.15
CA ARG A 271 12.56 -10.40 -2.83
C ARG A 271 11.06 -10.69 -2.85
N ALA A 272 10.33 -10.18 -3.84
CA ALA A 272 8.91 -10.47 -4.02
C ALA A 272 8.68 -11.97 -4.26
N TYR A 273 9.53 -12.62 -5.07
CA TYR A 273 9.47 -14.05 -5.29
C TYR A 273 9.67 -14.84 -3.99
N GLY A 274 10.75 -14.56 -3.24
CA GLY A 274 11.02 -15.19 -1.95
C GLY A 274 9.90 -14.98 -0.93
N PHE A 275 9.35 -13.76 -0.84
CA PHE A 275 8.19 -13.49 0.01
C PHE A 275 7.00 -14.40 -0.31
N VAL A 276 6.73 -14.68 -1.59
CA VAL A 276 5.62 -15.55 -1.96
C VAL A 276 5.97 -17.02 -1.76
N THR A 277 7.14 -17.49 -2.20
CA THR A 277 7.49 -18.93 -2.21
C THR A 277 8.02 -19.46 -0.88
N GLU A 278 8.72 -18.63 -0.12
CA GLU A 278 9.36 -19.04 1.14
C GLU A 278 8.48 -18.69 2.34
N PHE A 279 7.70 -17.61 2.25
CA PHE A 279 6.78 -17.20 3.32
C PHE A 279 5.32 -17.56 3.03
N LEU A 280 4.66 -16.91 2.06
CA LEU A 280 3.21 -17.09 1.86
C LEU A 280 2.83 -18.55 1.57
N ARG A 281 3.55 -19.22 0.66
CA ARG A 281 3.33 -20.63 0.28
C ARG A 281 3.34 -21.57 1.48
N ASN A 282 4.24 -21.33 2.44
CA ASN A 282 4.49 -22.20 3.59
C ASN A 282 3.58 -21.90 4.80
N ARG A 283 2.74 -20.86 4.71
CA ARG A 283 1.75 -20.56 5.76
C ARG A 283 0.69 -21.66 5.86
N PRO A 284 0.24 -22.06 7.07
CA PRO A 284 -0.94 -22.90 7.21
C PRO A 284 -2.24 -22.16 6.85
N GLU A 285 -2.25 -20.83 6.95
CA GLU A 285 -3.42 -20.00 6.63
C GLU A 285 -3.77 -20.06 5.13
N ARG A 286 -5.08 -20.12 4.85
CA ARG A 286 -5.63 -20.28 3.49
C ARG A 286 -6.07 -18.99 2.87
N GLU A 287 -6.68 -18.12 3.66
CA GLU A 287 -7.06 -16.76 3.28
C GLU A 287 -6.17 -15.76 4.02
N ILE A 288 -5.48 -14.91 3.25
CA ILE A 288 -4.45 -14.01 3.76
C ILE A 288 -4.69 -12.62 3.20
N ALA A 289 -4.65 -11.58 4.04
CA ALA A 289 -4.54 -10.21 3.57
C ALA A 289 -3.08 -9.76 3.57
N VAL A 290 -2.63 -9.06 2.53
CA VAL A 290 -1.29 -8.48 2.43
C VAL A 290 -1.41 -6.99 2.14
N VAL A 291 -1.13 -6.15 3.13
CA VAL A 291 -1.18 -4.69 3.00
C VAL A 291 0.23 -4.12 2.80
N THR A 292 0.48 -3.56 1.61
CA THR A 292 1.82 -3.25 1.10
C THR A 292 1.77 -2.02 0.18
N HIS A 293 2.65 -1.94 -0.82
CA HIS A 293 3.00 -0.73 -1.56
C HIS A 293 2.98 -0.95 -3.06
N SER A 294 2.88 0.16 -3.80
CA SER A 294 2.59 0.11 -5.22
C SER A 294 3.72 -0.43 -6.09
N SER A 295 4.98 -0.04 -5.85
CA SER A 295 6.12 -0.49 -6.67
C SER A 295 6.32 -1.99 -6.47
N PHE A 296 6.26 -2.44 -5.21
CA PHE A 296 6.34 -3.85 -4.84
C PHE A 296 5.21 -4.70 -5.46
N LEU A 297 3.95 -4.26 -5.35
CA LEU A 297 2.82 -4.94 -5.99
C LEU A 297 2.97 -4.99 -7.50
N PHE A 298 3.31 -3.87 -8.14
CA PHE A 298 3.48 -3.80 -9.58
C PHE A 298 4.55 -4.78 -10.08
N THR A 299 5.72 -4.81 -9.41
CA THR A 299 6.79 -5.78 -9.71
C THR A 299 6.33 -7.22 -9.50
N MET A 300 5.64 -7.51 -8.39
CA MET A 300 5.13 -8.87 -8.10
C MET A 300 4.17 -9.35 -9.19
N PHE A 301 3.17 -8.54 -9.55
CA PHE A 301 2.14 -8.92 -10.52
C PHE A 301 2.64 -8.99 -11.98
N ASN A 302 3.78 -8.36 -12.29
CA ASN A 302 4.33 -8.37 -13.66
C ASN A 302 5.57 -9.25 -13.85
N ALA A 303 6.39 -9.45 -12.82
CA ALA A 303 7.66 -10.17 -12.93
C ALA A 303 7.70 -11.49 -12.13
N VAL A 304 6.74 -11.71 -11.22
CA VAL A 304 6.72 -12.88 -10.33
C VAL A 304 5.51 -13.76 -10.58
N PHE A 305 4.32 -13.15 -10.70
CA PHE A 305 3.09 -13.86 -10.96
C PHE A 305 2.86 -14.08 -12.44
N ASP A 306 2.30 -15.25 -12.75
CA ASP A 306 1.66 -15.53 -14.02
C ASP A 306 0.18 -15.15 -13.92
N CYS A 307 -0.12 -13.94 -14.37
CA CYS A 307 -1.49 -13.37 -14.41
C CYS A 307 -2.24 -13.71 -15.70
N GLY A 308 -1.64 -14.48 -16.62
CA GLY A 308 -2.17 -14.63 -17.98
C GLY A 308 -2.37 -13.28 -18.69
N ASP A 309 -3.51 -13.13 -19.37
CA ASP A 309 -3.88 -11.92 -20.11
C ASP A 309 -4.68 -10.89 -19.27
N ASP A 310 -4.70 -11.04 -17.94
CA ASP A 310 -5.43 -10.10 -17.07
C ASP A 310 -4.66 -8.78 -16.91
N GLU A 311 -5.00 -7.80 -17.73
CA GLU A 311 -4.38 -6.48 -17.74
C GLU A 311 -4.63 -5.68 -16.46
N ASP A 312 -5.82 -5.77 -15.85
CA ASP A 312 -6.06 -4.97 -14.64
C ASP A 312 -5.28 -5.53 -13.44
N LEU A 313 -5.02 -6.85 -13.35
CA LEU A 313 -4.14 -7.39 -12.30
C LEU A 313 -2.72 -6.83 -12.43
N ARG A 314 -2.28 -6.64 -13.67
CA ARG A 314 -0.95 -6.13 -14.01
C ARG A 314 -0.85 -4.60 -13.98
N SER A 315 -1.97 -3.90 -13.91
CA SER A 315 -2.01 -2.44 -13.81
C SER A 315 -1.48 -1.93 -12.47
N TRP A 316 -1.03 -0.69 -12.43
CA TRP A 316 -0.61 -0.06 -11.19
C TRP A 316 -1.79 0.10 -10.22
N PHE A 317 -1.62 -0.30 -8.96
CA PHE A 317 -2.67 -0.22 -7.94
C PHE A 317 -2.98 1.24 -7.59
N MET A 318 -4.26 1.60 -7.50
CA MET A 318 -4.73 2.85 -6.90
C MET A 318 -4.50 2.84 -5.39
N THR A 319 -4.44 4.01 -4.75
CA THR A 319 -4.29 4.11 -3.29
C THR A 319 -5.41 3.37 -2.57
N SER A 320 -5.09 2.66 -1.51
CA SER A 320 -6.05 1.82 -0.75
C SER A 320 -6.74 0.68 -1.52
N GLU A 321 -6.50 0.51 -2.83
CA GLU A 321 -7.14 -0.51 -3.67
C GLU A 321 -6.83 -1.92 -3.16
N ILE A 322 -7.87 -2.77 -3.14
CA ILE A 322 -7.77 -4.20 -2.84
C ILE A 322 -7.97 -5.01 -4.11
N ARG A 323 -7.06 -5.95 -4.39
CA ARG A 323 -7.25 -7.00 -5.40
C ARG A 323 -7.14 -8.37 -4.75
N SER A 324 -8.20 -9.15 -4.91
CA SER A 324 -8.28 -10.53 -4.41
C SER A 324 -7.89 -11.50 -5.50
N VAL A 325 -7.03 -12.45 -5.17
CA VAL A 325 -6.57 -13.47 -6.10
C VAL A 325 -6.52 -14.85 -5.46
N ARG A 326 -6.75 -15.89 -6.27
CA ARG A 326 -6.35 -17.25 -5.98
C ARG A 326 -4.94 -17.46 -6.51
N ILE A 327 -4.03 -17.88 -5.64
CA ILE A 327 -2.65 -18.22 -5.99
C ILE A 327 -2.51 -19.74 -6.01
N SER A 328 -1.91 -20.28 -7.08
CA SER A 328 -1.59 -21.71 -7.23
C SER A 328 -0.09 -21.90 -7.49
N PHE A 329 0.50 -22.88 -6.80
CA PHE A 329 1.93 -23.19 -6.93
C PHE A 329 2.16 -24.49 -7.72
N SER A 330 3.10 -24.46 -8.65
CA SER A 330 3.58 -25.63 -9.39
C SER A 330 5.09 -25.56 -9.59
N GLU A 331 5.79 -26.67 -9.43
CA GLU A 331 7.21 -26.76 -9.79
C GLU A 331 7.36 -26.64 -11.31
N SER A 332 8.34 -25.86 -11.76
CA SER A 332 8.70 -25.76 -13.17
C SER A 332 9.36 -27.06 -13.61
N GLN A 333 8.85 -27.65 -14.69
CA GLN A 333 9.45 -28.82 -15.33
C GLN A 333 10.76 -28.49 -16.03
#